data_AF-A0A091MK90-F1
#
_entry.id   AF-A0A091MK90-F1
#
_cell.length_a   1.000
_cell.length_b   1.000
_cell.length_c   1.000
_cell.angle_alpha   90.00
_cell.angle_beta   90.00
_cell.angle_gamma   90.00
#
_symmetry.space_group_name_H-M   'P 1'
#
loop_
_entity.id
_entity.type
_entity.pdbx_description
1 polymer ?
#
loop_
_entity_poly.entity_id
_entity_poly.type
_entity_poly.pdbx_seq_one_letter_code
_entity_poly.pdbx_strand_id
1 'polypeptide(L)' 'LCKNCHHLIARHEYTFSVVDDYQEYTMLCLLCGRAEDSVSILPDDPRQMTPLF' A
#
# COMPACT_ATOMS: atom_id res chain seq x y z
N LEU A 1 -19.17 -6.21 -0.40
CA LEU A 1 -20.55 -6.65 -0.04
C LEU A 1 -20.85 -7.95 -0.77
N CYS A 2 -21.58 -8.88 -0.17
CA CYS A 2 -22.02 -10.09 -0.86
C CYS A 2 -23.08 -9.75 -1.91
N LYS A 3 -22.91 -10.22 -3.14
CA LYS A 3 -23.84 -9.92 -4.25
C LYS A 3 -25.24 -10.51 -4.03
N ASN A 4 -25.37 -11.59 -3.26
CA ASN A 4 -26.64 -12.28 -3.05
C ASN A 4 -27.52 -11.62 -1.97
N CYS A 5 -26.94 -11.24 -0.84
CA CYS A 5 -27.69 -10.78 0.34
C CYS A 5 -27.20 -9.43 0.89
N HIS A 6 -26.23 -8.78 0.23
CA HIS A 6 -25.69 -7.46 0.59
C HIS A 6 -25.07 -7.34 2.00
N HIS A 7 -24.78 -8.45 2.68
CA HIS A 7 -24.02 -8.37 3.93
C HIS A 7 -22.58 -7.88 3.68
N LEU A 8 -21.94 -7.37 4.72
CA LEU A 8 -20.53 -6.98 4.70
C LEU A 8 -19.63 -8.22 4.83
N ILE A 9 -18.85 -8.52 3.79
CA ILE A 9 -17.91 -9.67 3.80
C ILE A 9 -16.59 -9.29 4.46
N ALA A 10 -16.07 -8.11 4.12
CA ALA A 10 -14.81 -7.59 4.63
C ALA A 10 -14.79 -6.07 4.52
N ARG A 11 -13.90 -5.44 5.29
CA ARG A 11 -13.53 -4.03 5.18
C ARG A 11 -12.16 -3.94 4.52
N HIS A 12 -12.02 -2.98 3.62
CA HIS A 12 -10.74 -2.65 2.99
C HIS A 12 -10.28 -1.33 3.57
N GLU A 13 -9.13 -1.35 4.23
CA GLU A 13 -8.49 -0.19 4.84
C GLU A 13 -7.20 0.08 4.08
N TYR A 14 -7.05 1.30 3.60
CA TYR A 14 -5.84 1.78 2.93
C TYR A 14 -5.42 3.09 3.59
N THR A 15 -4.15 3.18 3.96
CA THR A 15 -3.58 4.37 4.58
C THR A 15 -2.35 4.78 3.79
N PHE A 16 -2.25 6.09 3.59
CA PHE A 16 -1.09 6.75 3.00
C PHE A 16 -0.58 7.78 4.00
N SER A 17 0.72 7.78 4.23
CA SER A 17 1.41 8.78 5.04
C SER A 17 2.74 9.18 4.40
N VAL A 18 3.16 10.42 4.66
CA VAL A 18 4.52 10.86 4.37
C VAL A 18 5.24 10.96 5.69
N VAL A 19 6.30 10.18 5.86
CA VAL A 19 7.15 10.16 7.05
C VAL A 19 8.57 10.41 6.59
N ASP A 20 9.16 11.48 7.12
CA ASP A 20 10.46 12.02 6.67
C ASP A 20 10.48 12.20 5.13
N ASP A 21 11.43 11.58 4.45
CA ASP A 21 11.60 11.64 2.98
C ASP A 21 10.96 10.44 2.24
N TYR A 22 9.99 9.76 2.86
CA TYR A 22 9.34 8.57 2.30
C TYR A 22 7.81 8.67 2.33
N GLN A 23 7.23 8.15 1.25
CA GLN A 23 5.81 7.82 1.15
C GLN A 23 5.63 6.39 1.66
N GLU A 24 4.75 6.21 2.62
CA GLU A 24 4.37 4.92 3.16
C GLU A 24 2.95 4.56 2.72
N TYR A 25 2.81 3.35 2.18
CA TYR A 25 1.55 2.79 1.73
C TYR A 25 1.26 1.54 2.54
N THR A 26 0.10 1.50 3.20
CA THR A 26 -0.35 0.30 3.93
C THR A 26 -1.77 -0.06 3.53
N MET A 27 -2.03 -1.36 3.40
CA MET A 27 -3.34 -1.90 3.09
C MET A 27 -3.64 -3.13 3.94
N LEU A 28 -4.86 -3.18 4.47
CA LEU A 28 -5.38 -4.31 5.22
C LEU A 28 -6.82 -4.62 4.77
N CYS A 29 -7.03 -5.84 4.30
CA CYS A 29 -8.35 -6.35 3.96
C CYS A 29 -8.38 -7.87 4.10
N LEU A 30 -9.41 -8.41 4.76
CA LEU A 30 -9.59 -9.86 4.90
C LEU A 30 -9.65 -10.59 3.55
N LEU A 31 -10.10 -9.92 2.49
CA LEU A 31 -10.19 -10.50 1.13
C LEU A 31 -9.00 -10.16 0.23
N CYS A 32 -8.43 -8.95 0.33
CA CYS A 32 -7.35 -8.51 -0.55
C CYS A 32 -5.96 -8.86 0.01
N GLY A 33 -5.88 -9.16 1.30
CA GLY A 33 -4.63 -9.43 2.02
C GLY A 33 -4.12 -8.22 2.80
N ARG A 34 -2.84 -8.31 3.19
CA ARG A 34 -2.07 -7.25 3.84
C ARG A 34 -0.92 -6.88 2.93
N ALA A 35 -0.70 -5.59 2.71
CA ALA A 35 0.40 -5.08 1.92
C ALA A 35 0.98 -3.82 2.56
N GLU A 36 2.30 -3.67 2.45
CA GLU A 36 3.07 -2.53 2.96
C GLU A 36 4.13 -2.20 1.92
N ASP A 37 4.27 -0.93 1.56
CA ASP A 37 5.27 -0.45 0.62
C ASP A 37 5.78 0.93 1.03
N SER A 38 7.01 1.27 0.59
CA SER A 38 7.59 2.60 0.86
C SER A 38 8.43 3.08 -0.31
N VAL A 39 8.26 4.35 -0.70
CA VAL A 39 8.96 4.97 -1.84
C VAL A 39 9.47 6.35 -1.43
N SER A 40 10.71 6.70 -1.79
CA SER A 40 11.25 8.02 -1.50
C SER A 40 10.45 9.12 -2.21
N ILE A 41 10.29 10.27 -1.55
CA ILE A 41 9.78 11.49 -2.19
C ILE A 41 10.84 12.21 -3.02
N LEU A 42 12.11 11.81 -2.87
CA LEU A 42 13.22 12.38 -3.62
C LEU A 42 13.13 11.94 -5.09
N PRO A 43 13.64 12.76 -6.02
CA PRO A 43 13.58 12.44 -7.45
C PRO A 43 14.32 11.16 -7.85
N ASP A 44 15.27 10.72 -7.03
CA ASP A 44 15.96 9.43 -7.17
C ASP A 44 15.77 8.66 -5.85
N ASP A 45 15.06 7.52 -5.89
CA ASP A 45 14.97 6.63 -4.74
C ASP A 45 16.23 5.74 -4.73
N PRO A 46 17.12 5.90 -3.73
CA PRO A 46 18.40 5.20 -3.71
C PRO A 46 18.25 3.68 -3.54
N ARG A 47 17.05 3.18 -3.18
CA ARG A 47 16.73 1.75 -3.01
C ARG A 47 16.12 1.16 -4.28
N GLN A 48 15.63 1.98 -5.21
CA GLN A 48 15.10 1.57 -6.52
C GLN A 48 16.10 1.75 -7.67
N MET A 49 17.28 2.31 -7.40
CA MET A 49 18.41 2.31 -8.33
C MET A 49 18.79 0.87 -8.69
N THR A 50 18.28 0.41 -9.83
CA THR A 50 18.72 -0.86 -10.42
C THR A 50 20.14 -0.66 -10.93
N PRO A 51 21.14 -1.46 -10.51
CA PRO A 51 22.47 -1.36 -11.10
C PRO A 51 22.35 -1.68 -12.60
N LEU A 52 22.69 -0.70 -13.43
CA LEU A 52 22.75 -0.83 -14.88
C LEU A 52 24.01 -1.60 -15.30
N PHE A 53 24.31 -2.78 -14.73
CA PHE A 53 25.39 -3.66 -15.20
C PHE A 53 25.09 -5.13 -14.91
#